data_AF-A0A9D4IK84-F1
#
_entry.id   AF-A0A9D4IK84-F1
#
_cell.length_a   1.000
_cell.length_b   1.000
_cell.length_c   1.000
_cell.angle_alpha   90.00
_cell.angle_beta   90.00
_cell.angle_gamma   90.00
#
_symmetry.space_group_name_H-M   'P 1'
#
loop_
_entity.id
_entity.type
_entity.pdbx_description
1 polymer ?
#
loop_
_entity_poly.entity_id
_entity_poly.type
_entity_poly.pdbx_seq_one_letter_code
_entity_poly.pdbx_strand_id
1 'polypeptide(L)'
;MSQDADDDICEPEEGNAVEEVDDMRMSRTMEPEYSVNFNKIRDKMVFDGMGNQIRFGDIYAKQKTVIIFIRNFLDFVTQDYVEDLGLIPVEYLQEADVRLVVIGCAPYKFINNFKQSIKYNYTLYCDPEREIYSILGLSAKFEHASVRSNKHVKQNAVMGVLRGMWRIMRSQEWEGDNKQNGGSFIIGPGEEVHFSHIDKNQVDQIPINELLERAGVQPVSFPRDPRVLKL
;
A
#
# COMPACT_ATOMS: atom_id res chain seq x y z
N MET A 1 -3.32 87.07 -4.24
CA MET A 1 -4.01 87.42 -5.50
C MET A 1 -4.02 86.13 -6.32
N SER A 2 -5.00 85.27 -6.11
CA SER A 2 -6.30 85.23 -6.83
C SER A 2 -6.08 84.70 -8.25
N GLN A 3 -6.40 83.40 -8.48
CA GLN A 3 -7.65 82.89 -9.12
C GLN A 3 -7.41 82.75 -10.64
N ASP A 4 -7.71 81.66 -11.37
CA ASP A 4 -8.91 80.79 -11.52
C ASP A 4 -8.45 79.38 -12.05
N ALA A 5 -8.99 78.21 -11.69
CA ALA A 5 -10.29 77.57 -12.04
C ALA A 5 -10.48 77.44 -13.58
N ASP A 6 -10.82 76.32 -14.25
CA ASP A 6 -11.57 75.10 -13.93
C ASP A 6 -11.35 74.01 -15.03
N ASP A 7 -12.01 72.86 -14.84
CA ASP A 7 -12.51 71.86 -15.84
C ASP A 7 -11.69 70.59 -16.17
N ASP A 8 -11.84 69.60 -15.28
CA ASP A 8 -12.60 68.35 -15.51
C ASP A 8 -12.65 67.76 -16.93
N ILE A 9 -11.95 66.64 -17.19
CA ILE A 9 -12.46 65.48 -17.96
C ILE A 9 -11.76 64.20 -17.45
N CYS A 10 -12.58 63.26 -16.97
CA CYS A 10 -12.22 61.89 -16.63
C CYS A 10 -12.37 61.01 -17.89
N GLU A 11 -11.30 60.31 -18.31
CA GLU A 11 -11.41 59.09 -19.14
C GLU A 11 -10.65 57.94 -18.44
N PRO A 12 -11.23 56.73 -18.33
CA PRO A 12 -10.63 55.61 -17.61
C PRO A 12 -10.27 54.44 -18.53
N GLU A 13 -9.00 54.13 -18.77
CA GLU A 13 -8.55 52.89 -19.44
C GLU A 13 -7.14 52.54 -18.92
N GLU A 14 -6.76 51.33 -18.52
CA GLU A 14 -7.22 49.96 -18.80
C GLU A 14 -7.06 49.11 -17.53
N GLY A 15 -8.08 48.29 -17.23
CA GLY A 15 -8.00 47.28 -16.19
C GLY A 15 -7.05 46.16 -16.61
N ASN A 16 -5.99 45.96 -15.83
CA ASN A 16 -5.18 44.76 -15.97
C ASN A 16 -5.96 43.60 -15.35
N ALA A 17 -6.51 42.74 -16.21
CA ALA A 17 -7.17 41.51 -15.82
C ALA A 17 -6.18 40.66 -15.02
N VAL A 18 -6.48 40.48 -13.74
CA VAL A 18 -5.83 39.47 -12.91
C VAL A 18 -6.33 38.14 -13.50
N GLU A 19 -5.47 37.42 -14.20
CA GLU A 19 -5.78 36.06 -14.66
C GLU A 19 -6.13 35.23 -13.42
N GLU A 20 -7.41 34.84 -13.32
CA GLU A 20 -7.88 33.84 -12.39
C GLU A 20 -7.02 32.59 -12.61
N VAL A 21 -6.22 32.26 -11.60
CA VAL A 21 -5.52 30.99 -11.54
C VAL A 21 -6.62 29.95 -11.38
N ASP A 22 -6.99 29.31 -12.50
CA ASP A 22 -7.94 28.22 -12.54
C ASP A 22 -7.44 27.14 -11.59
N ASP A 23 -8.13 27.07 -10.46
CA ASP A 23 -7.87 26.18 -9.35
C ASP A 23 -8.17 24.77 -9.87
N MET A 24 -7.18 24.16 -10.53
CA MET A 24 -7.24 22.79 -11.03
C MET A 24 -7.44 21.86 -9.85
N ARG A 25 -8.71 21.69 -9.47
CA ARG A 25 -9.20 20.64 -8.61
C ARG A 25 -8.87 19.33 -9.30
N MET A 26 -7.71 18.79 -8.99
CA MET A 26 -7.27 17.46 -9.41
C MET A 26 -8.10 16.42 -8.66
N SER A 27 -9.41 16.34 -8.92
CA SER A 27 -10.24 15.20 -8.55
C SER A 27 -10.06 14.10 -9.60
N ARG A 28 -8.86 13.54 -9.68
CA ARG A 28 -8.70 12.21 -10.26
C ARG A 28 -8.82 11.20 -9.14
N THR A 29 -10.06 10.98 -8.68
CA THR A 29 -10.39 9.70 -8.04
C THR A 29 -10.20 8.64 -9.11
N MET A 30 -9.03 8.02 -9.14
CA MET A 30 -8.83 6.81 -9.94
C MET A 30 -9.74 5.76 -9.32
N GLU A 31 -10.71 5.27 -10.10
CA GLU A 31 -11.53 4.14 -9.67
C GLU A 31 -10.61 3.00 -9.16
N PRO A 32 -10.93 2.38 -8.02
CA PRO A 32 -10.09 1.33 -7.46
C PRO A 32 -9.95 0.17 -8.45
N GLU A 33 -8.74 -0.42 -8.55
CA GLU A 33 -8.47 -1.54 -9.47
C GLU A 33 -9.39 -2.74 -9.18
N TYR A 34 -9.77 -2.91 -7.91
CA TYR A 34 -10.64 -3.97 -7.43
C TYR A 34 -11.73 -3.45 -6.48
N SER A 35 -12.96 -3.94 -6.69
CA SER A 35 -14.10 -3.70 -5.81
C SER A 35 -14.03 -4.56 -4.55
N VAL A 36 -14.27 -3.98 -3.38
CA VAL A 36 -14.30 -4.68 -2.09
C VAL A 36 -15.74 -5.04 -1.70
N ASN A 37 -16.00 -6.32 -1.37
CA ASN A 37 -17.31 -6.75 -0.88
C ASN A 37 -17.38 -6.68 0.65
N PHE A 38 -17.74 -5.51 1.19
CA PHE A 38 -17.77 -5.26 2.63
C PHE A 38 -18.70 -6.20 3.41
N ASN A 39 -19.87 -6.55 2.85
CA ASN A 39 -20.81 -7.50 3.48
C ASN A 39 -20.18 -8.87 3.77
N LYS A 40 -19.16 -9.29 3.00
CA LYS A 40 -18.49 -10.58 3.20
C LYS A 40 -17.31 -10.51 4.17
N ILE A 41 -16.65 -9.36 4.28
CA ILE A 41 -15.38 -9.23 5.00
C ILE A 41 -15.50 -8.48 6.33
N ARG A 42 -16.46 -7.55 6.48
CA ARG A 42 -16.49 -6.63 7.63
C ARG A 42 -16.60 -7.36 8.97
N ASP A 43 -17.31 -8.48 9.01
CA ASP A 43 -17.54 -9.27 10.22
C ASP A 43 -16.51 -10.40 10.43
N LYS A 44 -15.52 -10.51 9.53
CA LYS A 44 -14.41 -11.46 9.67
C LYS A 44 -13.43 -11.00 10.74
N MET A 45 -12.72 -11.97 11.33
CA MET A 45 -11.81 -11.71 12.44
C MET A 45 -10.36 -11.72 11.96
N VAL A 46 -9.59 -10.76 12.48
CA VAL A 46 -8.13 -10.79 12.47
C VAL A 46 -7.61 -10.82 13.91
N PHE A 47 -6.36 -11.22 14.08
CA PHE A 47 -5.76 -11.46 15.38
C PHE A 47 -4.53 -10.58 15.59
N ASP A 48 -4.42 -9.95 16.75
CA ASP A 48 -3.20 -9.21 17.13
C ASP A 48 -2.11 -10.13 17.71
N GLY A 49 -0.94 -9.57 18.03
CA GLY A 49 0.19 -10.33 18.60
C GLY A 49 -0.06 -10.98 19.97
N MET A 50 -1.19 -10.67 20.62
CA MET A 50 -1.64 -11.29 21.87
C MET A 50 -2.70 -12.37 21.64
N GLY A 51 -3.23 -12.49 20.42
CA GLY A 51 -4.31 -13.41 20.06
C GLY A 51 -5.70 -12.85 20.31
N ASN A 52 -5.84 -11.56 20.60
CA ASN A 52 -7.14 -10.92 20.68
C ASN A 52 -7.79 -10.90 19.30
N GLN A 53 -9.12 -11.03 19.24
CA GLN A 53 -9.88 -10.96 18.01
C GLN A 53 -10.34 -9.53 17.74
N ILE A 54 -10.13 -9.07 16.51
CA ILE A 54 -10.53 -7.76 16.02
C ILE A 54 -11.40 -7.99 14.79
N ARG A 55 -12.59 -7.40 14.78
CA ARG A 55 -13.45 -7.42 13.60
C ARG A 55 -12.79 -6.56 12.51
N PHE A 56 -12.69 -7.09 11.29
CA PHE A 56 -12.01 -6.42 10.19
C PHE A 56 -12.60 -5.04 9.88
N GLY A 57 -13.93 -4.90 9.97
CA GLY A 57 -14.63 -3.62 9.82
C GLY A 57 -14.18 -2.52 10.77
N ASP A 58 -13.78 -2.88 12.00
CA ASP A 58 -13.36 -1.91 13.02
C ASP A 58 -12.00 -1.27 12.67
N ILE A 59 -11.22 -1.89 11.78
CA ILE A 59 -9.89 -1.41 11.38
C ILE A 59 -9.99 -0.06 10.67
N TYR A 60 -11.02 0.12 9.83
CA TYR A 60 -11.22 1.27 8.94
C TYR A 60 -12.52 2.03 9.22
N ALA A 61 -13.26 1.67 10.28
CA ALA A 61 -14.57 2.27 10.58
C ALA A 61 -14.53 3.79 10.80
N LYS A 62 -13.46 4.30 11.41
CA LYS A 62 -13.39 5.71 11.85
C LYS A 62 -12.35 6.55 11.11
N GLN A 63 -11.38 5.91 10.47
CA GLN A 63 -10.18 6.56 9.95
C GLN A 63 -9.79 5.91 8.62
N LYS A 64 -9.30 6.74 7.69
CA LYS A 64 -8.71 6.22 6.44
C LYS A 64 -7.52 5.35 6.80
N THR A 65 -7.53 4.12 6.31
CA THR A 65 -6.54 3.11 6.68
C THR A 65 -5.89 2.52 5.44
N VAL A 66 -4.57 2.62 5.39
CA VAL A 66 -3.70 1.86 4.50
C VAL A 66 -3.57 0.45 5.07
N ILE A 67 -4.09 -0.54 4.35
CA ILE A 67 -4.11 -1.95 4.75
C ILE A 67 -3.25 -2.75 3.76
N ILE A 68 -2.18 -3.35 4.26
CA ILE A 68 -1.22 -4.14 3.47
C ILE A 68 -1.36 -5.61 3.83
N PHE A 69 -1.82 -6.41 2.87
CA PHE A 69 -1.87 -7.87 3.00
C PHE A 69 -0.56 -8.46 2.50
N ILE A 70 0.20 -9.07 3.40
CA ILE A 70 1.50 -9.67 3.06
C ILE A 70 1.36 -11.15 2.72
N ARG A 71 2.28 -11.65 1.90
CA ARG A 71 2.23 -13.01 1.34
C ARG A 71 2.68 -14.10 2.30
N ASN A 72 3.78 -13.82 3.01
CA ASN A 72 4.41 -14.73 3.96
C ASN A 72 5.40 -13.92 4.82
N PHE A 73 5.47 -14.21 6.12
CA PHE A 73 6.46 -13.62 7.02
C PHE A 73 7.91 -14.05 6.73
N LEU A 74 8.13 -15.13 5.97
CA LEU A 74 9.47 -15.66 5.66
C LEU A 74 10.02 -15.21 4.29
N ASP A 75 9.27 -14.42 3.53
CA ASP A 75 9.71 -13.91 2.24
C ASP A 75 10.54 -12.64 2.42
N PHE A 76 11.79 -12.66 1.95
CA PHE A 76 12.70 -11.52 2.09
C PHE A 76 12.19 -10.25 1.39
N VAL A 77 11.54 -10.37 0.24
CA VAL A 77 11.00 -9.19 -0.46
C VAL A 77 9.88 -8.54 0.36
N THR A 78 9.01 -9.39 0.93
CA THR A 78 7.99 -8.94 1.88
C THR A 78 8.60 -8.32 3.14
N GLN A 79 9.67 -8.92 3.69
CA GLN A 79 10.37 -8.38 4.87
C GLN A 79 10.94 -6.99 4.61
N ASP A 80 11.67 -6.81 3.51
CA ASP A 80 12.26 -5.52 3.13
C ASP A 80 11.17 -4.45 2.96
N TYR A 81 10.07 -4.79 2.28
CA TYR A 81 8.94 -3.88 2.09
C TYR A 81 8.31 -3.46 3.44
N VAL A 82 8.12 -4.40 4.37
CA VAL A 82 7.54 -4.09 5.69
C VAL A 82 8.54 -3.37 6.60
N GLU A 83 9.84 -3.66 6.50
CA GLU A 83 10.90 -2.90 7.17
C GLU A 83 10.84 -1.44 6.73
N ASP A 84 10.75 -1.17 5.42
CA ASP A 84 10.66 0.18 4.86
C ASP A 84 9.35 0.88 5.27
N LEU A 85 8.21 0.18 5.30
CA LEU A 85 6.97 0.72 5.88
C LEU A 85 7.17 1.16 7.35
N GLY A 86 8.06 0.49 8.09
CA GLY A 86 8.44 0.86 9.45
C GLY A 86 9.23 2.17 9.56
N LEU A 87 9.81 2.66 8.46
CA LEU A 87 10.57 3.92 8.41
C LEU A 87 9.70 5.16 8.21
N ILE A 88 8.42 4.99 7.87
CA ILE A 88 7.47 6.10 7.77
C ILE A 88 7.43 6.78 9.15
N PRO A 89 7.57 8.12 9.25
CA PRO A 89 7.37 8.83 10.52
C PRO A 89 5.92 8.76 10.98
N VAL A 90 5.69 8.59 12.28
CA VAL A 90 4.32 8.49 12.81
C VAL A 90 3.57 9.81 12.65
N GLU A 91 4.28 10.93 12.70
CA GLU A 91 3.77 12.29 12.54
C GLU A 91 3.13 12.47 11.17
N TYR A 92 3.71 11.87 10.12
CA TYR A 92 3.18 11.99 8.75
C TYR A 92 1.81 11.33 8.62
N LEU A 93 1.63 10.19 9.30
CA LEU A 93 0.35 9.48 9.35
C LEU A 93 -0.67 10.23 10.22
N GLN A 94 -0.23 10.80 11.34
CA GLN A 94 -1.09 11.57 12.25
C GLN A 94 -1.61 12.87 11.62
N GLU A 95 -0.74 13.63 10.94
CA GLU A 95 -1.11 14.89 10.27
C GLU A 95 -2.14 14.67 9.16
N ALA A 96 -2.08 13.53 8.47
CA ALA A 96 -3.01 13.15 7.41
C ALA A 96 -4.29 12.45 7.92
N ASP A 97 -4.41 12.19 9.22
CA ASP A 97 -5.45 11.34 9.81
C ASP A 97 -5.55 9.96 9.12
N VAL A 98 -4.39 9.33 8.87
CA VAL A 98 -4.26 8.03 8.21
C VAL A 98 -3.68 7.00 9.17
N ARG A 99 -4.22 5.79 9.13
CA ARG A 99 -3.68 4.63 9.83
C ARG A 99 -2.94 3.70 8.88
N LEU A 100 -1.82 3.13 9.33
CA LEU A 100 -1.12 2.05 8.63
C LEU A 100 -1.30 0.72 9.37
N VAL A 101 -1.75 -0.31 8.64
CA VAL A 101 -1.99 -1.66 9.15
C VAL A 101 -1.41 -2.70 8.18
N VAL A 102 -0.65 -3.65 8.71
CA VAL A 102 -0.23 -4.85 7.98
C VAL A 102 -1.05 -6.05 8.46
N ILE A 103 -1.49 -6.89 7.53
CA ILE A 103 -2.19 -8.15 7.80
C ILE A 103 -1.36 -9.29 7.19
N GLY A 104 -0.97 -10.24 8.04
CA GLY A 104 -0.28 -11.47 7.63
C GLY A 104 -1.20 -12.69 7.56
N CYS A 105 -0.76 -13.72 6.84
CA CYS A 105 -1.53 -14.95 6.62
C CYS A 105 -1.12 -16.11 7.55
N ALA A 106 -0.21 -15.88 8.51
CA ALA A 106 0.28 -16.91 9.43
C ALA A 106 -0.32 -16.74 10.83
N PRO A 107 -0.25 -17.77 11.70
CA PRO A 107 -0.71 -17.66 13.09
C PRO A 107 -0.15 -16.44 13.84
N TYR A 108 -0.98 -15.80 14.65
CA TYR A 108 -0.65 -14.55 15.36
C TYR A 108 0.60 -14.66 16.28
N LYS A 109 0.92 -15.86 16.76
CA LYS A 109 2.12 -16.13 17.57
C LYS A 109 3.43 -15.74 16.88
N PHE A 110 3.44 -15.59 15.56
CA PHE A 110 4.60 -15.15 14.79
C PHE A 110 4.76 -13.63 14.71
N ILE A 111 3.72 -12.85 15.04
CA ILE A 111 3.73 -11.38 14.93
C ILE A 111 4.88 -10.78 15.73
N ASN A 112 5.02 -11.16 17.01
CA ASN A 112 6.00 -10.53 17.89
C ASN A 112 7.44 -10.78 17.43
N ASN A 113 7.76 -12.02 17.06
CA ASN A 113 9.08 -12.38 16.56
C ASN A 113 9.38 -11.65 15.24
N PHE A 114 8.40 -11.57 14.34
CA PHE A 114 8.55 -10.87 13.07
C PHE A 114 8.76 -9.36 13.28
N LYS A 115 7.92 -8.69 14.08
CA LYS A 115 8.08 -7.26 14.38
C LYS A 115 9.45 -6.97 15.00
N GLN A 116 9.92 -7.83 15.90
CA GLN A 116 11.24 -7.68 16.52
C GLN A 116 12.39 -7.80 15.52
N SER A 117 12.33 -8.74 14.56
CA SER A 117 13.42 -8.94 13.59
C SER A 117 13.59 -7.75 12.65
N ILE A 118 12.51 -7.06 12.29
CA ILE A 118 12.53 -5.89 11.38
C ILE A 118 12.31 -4.55 12.08
N LYS A 119 12.29 -4.52 13.42
CA LYS A 119 12.05 -3.32 14.25
C LYS A 119 10.79 -2.54 13.83
N TYR A 120 9.73 -3.25 13.46
CA TYR A 120 8.48 -2.67 12.98
C TYR A 120 7.58 -2.27 14.14
N ASN A 121 7.16 -1.00 14.18
CA ASN A 121 6.40 -0.44 15.31
C ASN A 121 4.91 -0.26 15.05
N TYR A 122 4.46 -0.36 13.80
CA TYR A 122 3.06 -0.18 13.44
C TYR A 122 2.17 -1.39 13.75
N THR A 123 0.87 -1.21 13.56
CA THR A 123 -0.11 -2.26 13.81
C THR A 123 0.09 -3.40 12.83
N LEU A 124 0.15 -4.63 13.37
CA LEU A 124 0.19 -5.84 12.57
C LEU A 124 -0.85 -6.82 13.13
N TYR A 125 -1.70 -7.33 12.24
CA TYR A 125 -2.67 -8.38 12.54
C TYR A 125 -2.39 -9.61 11.68
N CYS A 126 -3.09 -10.71 11.98
CA CYS A 126 -3.11 -11.91 11.16
C CYS A 126 -4.52 -12.36 10.82
N ASP A 127 -4.72 -12.81 9.59
CA ASP A 127 -5.87 -13.62 9.15
C ASP A 127 -5.37 -15.06 8.89
N PRO A 128 -5.27 -15.89 9.94
CA PRO A 128 -4.63 -17.21 9.84
C PRO A 128 -5.43 -18.19 8.96
N GLU A 129 -6.75 -18.07 8.95
CA GLU A 129 -7.65 -18.90 8.13
C GLU A 129 -7.78 -18.36 6.69
N ARG A 130 -7.20 -17.18 6.42
CA ARG A 130 -7.14 -16.54 5.10
C ARG A 130 -8.52 -16.28 4.50
N GLU A 131 -9.53 -16.09 5.34
CA GLU A 131 -10.90 -15.84 4.89
C GLU A 131 -10.98 -14.52 4.11
N ILE A 132 -10.33 -13.47 4.63
CA ILE A 132 -10.31 -12.14 4.03
C ILE A 132 -9.46 -12.17 2.78
N TYR A 133 -8.28 -12.81 2.83
CA TYR A 133 -7.44 -13.03 1.65
C TYR A 133 -8.19 -13.72 0.51
N SER A 134 -8.98 -14.76 0.83
CA SER A 134 -9.77 -15.48 -0.16
C SER A 134 -10.86 -14.60 -0.79
N ILE A 135 -11.61 -13.86 0.04
CA ILE A 135 -12.69 -12.99 -0.43
C ILE A 135 -12.17 -11.84 -1.29
N LEU A 136 -11.01 -11.29 -0.94
CA LEU A 136 -10.35 -10.21 -1.70
C LEU A 136 -9.63 -10.71 -2.96
N GLY A 137 -9.63 -12.02 -3.23
CA GLY A 137 -8.96 -12.58 -4.40
C GLY A 137 -7.43 -12.53 -4.33
N LEU A 138 -6.87 -12.39 -3.13
CA LEU A 138 -5.42 -12.41 -2.87
C LEU A 138 -4.84 -13.83 -2.93
N SER A 139 -5.66 -14.82 -3.29
CA SER A 139 -5.27 -16.22 -3.49
C SER A 139 -5.01 -16.48 -4.97
N ALA A 140 -4.00 -17.30 -5.28
CA ALA A 140 -3.73 -17.67 -6.67
C ALA A 140 -4.89 -18.53 -7.18
N LYS A 141 -5.66 -17.98 -8.13
CA LYS A 141 -6.75 -18.70 -8.79
C LYS A 141 -6.21 -20.00 -9.40
N PHE A 142 -6.85 -21.11 -9.07
CA PHE A 142 -6.81 -22.32 -9.89
C PHE A 142 -7.52 -22.01 -11.22
N GLU A 143 -6.76 -21.55 -12.21
CA GLU A 143 -7.18 -21.58 -13.60
C GLU A 143 -6.11 -22.43 -14.32
N HIS A 144 -6.55 -23.50 -14.98
CA HIS A 144 -5.75 -24.38 -15.81
C HIS A 144 -5.13 -23.60 -16.99
N ALA A 145 -4.06 -22.84 -16.75
CA ALA A 145 -3.26 -22.26 -17.81
C ALA A 145 -2.07 -23.20 -18.08
N SER A 146 -2.20 -24.00 -19.13
CA SER A 146 -1.13 -24.85 -19.66
C SER A 146 0.11 -24.01 -19.95
N VAL A 147 1.17 -24.18 -19.15
CA VAL A 147 2.46 -23.53 -19.42
C VAL A 147 3.12 -24.22 -20.62
N ARG A 148 3.00 -23.60 -21.79
CA ARG A 148 3.94 -23.85 -22.90
C ARG A 148 5.28 -23.23 -22.51
N SER A 149 6.26 -24.06 -22.22
CA SER A 149 7.63 -23.64 -21.93
C SER A 149 8.31 -23.13 -23.21
N ASN A 150 8.95 -21.95 -23.13
CA ASN A 150 9.74 -21.39 -24.23
C ASN A 150 11.24 -21.60 -23.95
N LYS A 151 11.98 -22.12 -24.94
CA LYS A 151 13.22 -22.88 -24.76
C LYS A 151 14.52 -22.07 -24.77
N HIS A 152 14.49 -20.73 -24.76
CA HIS A 152 15.72 -19.93 -24.92
C HIS A 152 15.71 -18.61 -24.14
N VAL A 153 16.05 -18.63 -22.85
CA VAL A 153 16.57 -17.45 -22.15
C VAL A 153 17.71 -17.88 -21.22
N LYS A 154 18.92 -17.40 -21.51
CA LYS A 154 20.11 -17.52 -20.66
C LYS A 154 20.34 -16.17 -19.96
N GLN A 155 20.15 -16.12 -18.64
CA GLN A 155 20.73 -15.08 -17.77
C GLN A 155 21.23 -15.77 -16.49
N ASN A 156 22.56 -15.91 -16.40
CA ASN A 156 23.27 -16.79 -15.47
C ASN A 156 24.06 -15.95 -14.46
N ALA A 157 23.55 -15.85 -13.23
CA ALA A 157 24.29 -15.68 -11.95
C ALA A 157 23.29 -15.39 -10.82
N VAL A 158 22.48 -14.34 -10.97
CA VAL A 158 21.44 -13.92 -10.01
C VAL A 158 20.32 -14.98 -9.93
N MET A 159 19.94 -15.55 -11.08
CA MET A 159 18.97 -16.66 -11.11
C MET A 159 19.51 -17.96 -10.50
N GLY A 160 20.83 -18.09 -10.35
CA GLY A 160 21.48 -19.21 -9.67
C GLY A 160 21.30 -19.15 -8.16
N VAL A 161 21.38 -17.94 -7.58
CA VAL A 161 21.14 -17.70 -6.15
C VAL A 161 19.66 -17.93 -5.81
N LEU A 162 18.75 -17.38 -6.61
CA LEU A 162 17.31 -17.64 -6.45
C LEU A 162 16.97 -19.13 -6.60
N ARG A 163 17.55 -19.84 -7.57
CA ARG A 163 17.38 -21.31 -7.71
C ARG A 163 17.98 -22.10 -6.55
N GLY A 164 19.11 -21.65 -6.00
CA GLY A 164 19.75 -22.23 -4.82
C GLY A 164 18.85 -22.11 -3.59
N MET A 165 18.26 -20.94 -3.36
CA MET A 165 17.29 -20.69 -2.28
C MET A 165 15.99 -21.50 -2.49
N TRP A 166 15.49 -21.58 -3.74
CA TRP A 166 14.37 -22.45 -4.12
C TRP A 166 14.62 -23.92 -3.79
N ARG A 167 15.88 -24.39 -3.93
CA ARG A 167 16.26 -25.78 -3.66
C ARG A 167 16.40 -26.09 -2.17
N ILE A 168 16.80 -25.11 -1.37
CA ILE A 168 16.85 -25.23 0.11
C ILE A 168 15.43 -25.21 0.69
N MET A 169 14.52 -24.41 0.12
CA MET A 169 13.10 -24.48 0.47
C MET A 169 12.45 -25.81 0.06
N ARG A 170 12.90 -26.45 -1.02
CA ARG A 170 12.45 -27.80 -1.43
C ARG A 170 12.98 -28.95 -0.56
N SER A 171 14.06 -28.76 0.21
CA SER A 171 14.75 -29.88 0.88
C SER A 171 14.23 -30.21 2.27
N GLN A 172 13.26 -29.46 2.78
CA GLN A 172 12.44 -29.88 3.91
C GLN A 172 11.11 -30.37 3.32
N GLU A 173 10.81 -31.66 3.54
CA GLU A 173 9.68 -32.43 3.00
C GLU A 173 8.43 -31.57 2.70
N TRP A 174 8.17 -31.33 1.42
CA TRP A 174 7.20 -30.34 0.93
C TRP A 174 6.07 -31.03 0.15
N GLU A 175 4.97 -31.34 0.85
CA GLU A 175 3.66 -31.69 0.27
C GLU A 175 2.62 -30.60 0.57
N GLY A 176 2.78 -29.39 -0.01
CA GLY A 176 1.81 -28.28 0.15
C GLY A 176 2.01 -27.13 -0.84
N ASP A 177 1.02 -26.25 -1.04
CA ASP A 177 0.87 -25.38 -2.21
C ASP A 177 1.40 -23.93 -2.05
N ASN A 178 1.94 -23.32 -3.12
CA ASN A 178 2.61 -22.00 -3.18
C ASN A 178 1.70 -20.89 -3.77
N LYS A 179 0.50 -20.67 -3.20
CA LYS A 179 -0.62 -19.95 -3.86
C LYS A 179 -1.17 -18.70 -3.14
N GLN A 180 -0.33 -17.89 -2.50
CA GLN A 180 -0.77 -16.64 -1.85
C GLN A 180 -0.08 -15.40 -2.47
N ASN A 181 -0.88 -14.45 -2.96
CA ASN A 181 -0.47 -13.10 -3.34
C ASN A 181 -0.82 -12.11 -2.23
N GLY A 182 -0.14 -10.95 -2.26
CA GLY A 182 -0.38 -9.84 -1.36
C GLY A 182 -1.25 -8.79 -2.05
N GLY A 183 -1.46 -7.68 -1.37
CA GLY A 183 -2.14 -6.53 -1.94
C GLY A 183 -2.20 -5.36 -0.98
N SER A 184 -2.49 -4.20 -1.53
CA SER A 184 -2.54 -2.93 -0.81
C SER A 184 -3.88 -2.27 -1.04
N PHE A 185 -4.53 -1.82 0.04
CA PHE A 185 -5.83 -1.18 0.00
C PHE A 185 -5.80 0.10 0.82
N ILE A 186 -6.53 1.13 0.40
CA ILE A 186 -6.82 2.32 1.19
C ILE A 186 -8.32 2.34 1.40
N ILE A 187 -8.75 2.10 2.64
CA ILE A 187 -10.16 1.91 3.00
C ILE A 187 -10.56 2.87 4.11
N GLY A 188 -11.79 3.36 4.04
CA GLY A 188 -12.45 4.15 5.07
C GLY A 188 -12.16 5.65 5.01
N PRO A 189 -12.74 6.43 5.95
CA PRO A 189 -13.62 5.97 7.02
C PRO A 189 -14.89 5.26 6.53
N GLY A 190 -15.27 4.16 7.18
CA GLY A 190 -16.43 3.35 6.78
C GLY A 190 -16.17 2.46 5.57
N GLU A 191 -17.23 2.05 4.88
CA GLU A 191 -17.19 1.11 3.74
C GLU A 191 -16.84 1.82 2.41
N GLU A 192 -15.75 2.60 2.40
CA GLU A 192 -15.27 3.35 1.23
C GLU A 192 -13.89 2.83 0.79
N VAL A 193 -13.67 2.67 -0.52
CA VAL A 193 -12.37 2.26 -1.09
C VAL A 193 -11.79 3.42 -1.88
N HIS A 194 -10.66 3.95 -1.42
CA HIS A 194 -9.91 5.02 -2.10
C HIS A 194 -8.87 4.47 -3.08
N PHE A 195 -8.36 3.27 -2.80
CA PHE A 195 -7.37 2.58 -3.63
C PHE A 195 -7.38 1.09 -3.35
N SER A 196 -7.06 0.30 -4.37
CA SER A 196 -6.81 -1.13 -4.25
C SER A 196 -5.81 -1.57 -5.30
N HIS A 197 -4.94 -2.50 -4.90
CA HIS A 197 -3.97 -3.15 -5.76
C HIS A 197 -3.76 -4.60 -5.28
N ILE A 198 -3.78 -5.55 -6.21
CA ILE A 198 -3.46 -6.95 -5.93
C ILE A 198 -2.15 -7.27 -6.62
N ASP A 199 -1.16 -7.70 -5.85
CA ASP A 199 0.17 -7.99 -6.37
C ASP A 199 0.07 -9.13 -7.41
N LYS A 200 0.61 -8.91 -8.62
CA LYS A 200 0.67 -9.96 -9.65
C LYS A 200 1.78 -10.96 -9.37
N ASN A 201 2.83 -10.56 -8.66
CA ASN A 201 3.98 -11.41 -8.31
C ASN A 201 4.71 -10.89 -7.05
N GLN A 202 5.90 -11.42 -6.74
CA GLN A 202 6.64 -11.11 -5.49
C GLN A 202 7.27 -9.73 -5.45
N VAL A 203 7.38 -9.05 -6.60
CA VAL A 203 8.03 -7.74 -6.76
C VAL A 203 7.08 -6.70 -7.36
N ASP A 204 5.77 -6.98 -7.33
CA ASP A 204 4.72 -6.11 -7.86
C ASP A 204 4.07 -5.27 -6.74
N GLN A 205 4.65 -5.23 -5.54
CA GLN A 205 4.15 -4.36 -4.48
C GLN A 205 4.18 -2.90 -4.95
N ILE A 206 3.09 -2.19 -4.66
CA ILE A 206 3.01 -0.75 -4.94
C ILE A 206 4.16 0.00 -4.26
N PRO A 207 4.87 0.91 -4.95
CA PRO A 207 5.90 1.74 -4.32
C PRO A 207 5.34 2.51 -3.11
N ILE A 208 6.06 2.53 -1.98
CA ILE A 208 5.54 3.10 -0.73
C ILE A 208 5.17 4.58 -0.91
N ASN A 209 5.97 5.39 -1.60
CA ASN A 209 5.64 6.81 -1.81
C ASN A 209 4.41 7.02 -2.70
N GLU A 210 4.15 6.13 -3.66
CA GLU A 210 2.90 6.18 -4.44
C GLU A 210 1.69 5.84 -3.56
N LEU A 211 1.84 4.85 -2.67
CA LEU A 211 0.80 4.49 -1.71
C LEU A 211 0.51 5.62 -0.71
N LEU A 212 1.56 6.30 -0.21
CA LEU A 212 1.44 7.45 0.68
C LEU A 212 0.73 8.62 -0.01
N GLU A 213 1.14 8.95 -1.23
CA GLU A 213 0.49 10.00 -2.03
C GLU A 213 -1.01 9.72 -2.22
N ARG A 214 -1.37 8.49 -2.59
CA ARG A 214 -2.78 8.07 -2.73
C ARG A 214 -3.55 8.12 -1.41
N ALA A 215 -2.89 7.97 -0.28
CA ALA A 215 -3.50 8.10 1.05
C ALA A 215 -3.64 9.58 1.49
N GLY A 216 -2.98 10.52 0.82
CA GLY A 216 -2.87 11.92 1.24
C GLY A 216 -1.77 12.14 2.28
N VAL A 217 -0.77 11.24 2.33
CA VAL A 217 0.37 11.31 3.24
C VAL A 217 1.60 11.79 2.46
N GLN A 218 2.39 12.66 3.07
CA GLN A 218 3.63 13.16 2.46
C GLN A 218 4.67 12.02 2.25
N PRO A 219 5.51 12.10 1.20
CA PRO A 219 6.46 11.04 0.87
C PRO A 219 7.62 10.95 1.87
N VAL A 220 8.23 9.77 1.94
CA VAL A 220 9.36 9.45 2.82
C VAL A 220 10.61 9.20 1.98
N SER A 221 11.77 9.60 2.49
CA SER A 221 13.07 9.27 1.91
C SER A 221 13.57 7.96 2.49
N PHE A 222 13.83 6.97 1.64
CA PHE A 222 14.38 5.68 2.04
C PHE A 222 15.90 5.70 1.86
N PRO A 223 16.71 5.67 2.94
CA PRO A 223 18.17 5.82 2.86
C PRO A 223 18.87 4.72 2.04
N ARG A 224 18.18 3.61 1.77
CA ARG A 224 18.66 2.46 1.00
C ARG A 224 18.11 2.41 -0.44
N ASP A 225 17.35 3.38 -0.91
CA ASP A 225 16.78 3.34 -2.27
C ASP A 225 17.84 3.72 -3.34
N PRO A 226 18.33 2.76 -4.15
CA PRO A 226 19.29 3.05 -5.21
C PRO A 226 18.71 3.91 -6.35
N ARG A 227 17.39 4.19 -6.36
CA ARG A 227 16.73 5.10 -7.32
C ARG A 227 16.84 6.57 -6.89
N VAL A 228 17.28 6.86 -5.66
CA VAL A 228 17.74 8.19 -5.29
C VAL A 228 19.17 8.35 -5.81
N LEU A 229 19.31 8.50 -7.12
CA LEU A 229 20.51 9.09 -7.69
C LEU A 229 20.58 10.51 -7.12
N LYS A 230 21.56 10.76 -6.26
CA LYS A 230 21.94 12.11 -5.84
C LYS A 230 22.23 12.91 -7.10
N LEU A 231 21.31 13.80 -7.46
CA LEU A 231 21.58 14.94 -8.33
C LEU A 231 22.24 16.04 -7.50
#